data_AF-A0A9N9J5Y1-F1
#
_entry.id   AF-A0A9N9J5Y1-F1
#
_cell.length_a   1.000
_cell.length_b   1.000
_cell.length_c   1.000
_cell.angle_alpha   90.00
_cell.angle_beta   90.00
_cell.angle_gamma   90.00
#
_symmetry.space_group_name_H-M   'P 1'
#
loop_
_entity.id
_entity.type
_entity.pdbx_description
1 polymer ?
#
loop_
_entity_poly.entity_id
_entity_poly.type
_entity_poly.pdbx_seq_one_letter_code
_entity_poly.pdbx_strand_id
1 'polypeptide(L)'
;MESEYRLLFSNYSIACELEEKYLVTLSHLTLVEKYGIPVKETKNAIETQLVIQSNLKKKYKEMITTYEIDSREFSLIVPITSKKQIPISKRINPNKDYFEYFHVPTGGKKRDETYDECVRREMEEETGITIGELFYVRINERFRVFPDGKECLCRCAVYYTYIDDQIPI
;
A
#
# COMPACT_ATOMS: atom_id res chain seq x y z
N MET A 1 4.94 5.96 -15.95
CA MET A 1 3.98 5.11 -15.23
C MET A 1 3.61 5.69 -13.87
N GLU A 2 4.57 6.09 -13.04
CA GLU A 2 4.27 6.60 -11.70
C GLU A 2 3.37 7.84 -11.67
N SER A 3 3.66 8.85 -12.50
CA SER A 3 2.84 10.07 -12.59
C SER A 3 1.40 9.79 -12.99
N GLU A 4 1.22 8.89 -13.96
CA GLU A 4 -0.08 8.43 -14.44
C GLU A 4 -0.84 7.68 -13.35
N TYR A 5 -0.19 6.72 -12.66
CA TYR A 5 -0.78 6.01 -11.53
C TYR A 5 -1.22 6.97 -10.42
N ARG A 6 -0.36 7.93 -10.04
CA ARG A 6 -0.68 8.94 -9.00
C ARG A 6 -1.85 9.83 -9.41
N LEU A 7 -1.93 10.21 -10.69
CA LEU A 7 -3.05 10.97 -11.23
C LEU A 7 -4.35 10.15 -11.18
N LEU A 8 -4.31 8.88 -11.59
CA LEU A 8 -5.46 7.97 -11.51
C LEU A 8 -5.95 7.79 -10.07
N PHE A 9 -5.03 7.59 -9.13
CA PHE A 9 -5.36 7.45 -7.71
C PHE A 9 -5.96 8.73 -7.12
N SER A 10 -5.43 9.89 -7.50
CA SER A 10 -5.98 11.20 -7.12
C SER A 10 -7.42 11.36 -7.64
N ASN A 11 -7.64 11.08 -8.93
CA ASN A 11 -8.97 11.16 -9.54
C ASN A 11 -9.97 10.16 -8.93
N TYR A 12 -9.52 8.95 -8.62
CA TYR A 12 -10.31 7.97 -7.89
C TYR A 12 -10.74 8.50 -6.51
N SER A 13 -9.80 9.08 -5.76
CA SER A 13 -10.06 9.63 -4.42
C SER A 13 -11.07 10.78 -4.47
N ILE A 14 -10.94 11.68 -5.45
CA ILE A 14 -11.90 12.76 -5.70
C ILE A 14 -13.29 12.20 -6.03
N ALA A 15 -13.38 11.19 -6.90
CA ALA A 15 -14.66 10.58 -7.25
C ALA A 15 -15.35 9.93 -6.04
N CYS A 16 -14.60 9.26 -5.16
CA CYS A 16 -15.11 8.72 -3.89
C CYS A 16 -15.64 9.85 -2.98
N GLU A 17 -14.87 10.91 -2.79
CA GLU A 17 -15.25 12.04 -1.93
C GLU A 17 -16.52 12.74 -2.44
N LEU A 18 -16.61 12.96 -3.76
CA LEU A 18 -17.78 13.59 -4.37
C LEU A 18 -19.01 12.69 -4.29
N GLU A 19 -18.88 11.39 -4.51
CA GLU A 19 -19.97 10.43 -4.35
C GLU A 19 -20.56 10.46 -2.93
N GLU A 20 -19.69 10.43 -1.91
CA GLU A 20 -20.11 10.55 -0.50
C GLU A 20 -20.84 11.88 -0.24
N LYS A 21 -20.27 13.00 -0.71
CA LYS A 21 -20.89 14.32 -0.58
C LYS A 21 -22.25 14.40 -1.26
N TYR A 22 -22.42 13.80 -2.43
CA TYR A 22 -23.70 13.77 -3.12
C TYR A 22 -24.74 12.91 -2.40
N LEU A 23 -24.35 11.76 -1.84
CA LEU A 23 -25.25 10.93 -1.01
C LEU A 23 -25.75 11.69 0.23
N VAL A 24 -24.85 12.40 0.93
CA VAL A 24 -25.22 13.25 2.07
C VAL A 24 -26.15 14.38 1.61
N THR A 25 -25.84 15.02 0.49
CA THR A 25 -26.67 16.10 -0.07
C THR A 25 -28.08 15.62 -0.42
N LEU A 26 -28.23 14.46 -1.05
CA LEU A 26 -29.53 13.86 -1.36
C LEU A 26 -30.35 13.55 -0.09
N SER A 27 -29.67 13.12 0.97
CA SER A 27 -30.31 12.88 2.27
C SER A 27 -30.86 14.18 2.87
N HIS A 28 -30.10 15.28 2.79
CA HIS A 28 -30.58 16.60 3.22
C HIS A 28 -31.71 17.13 2.35
N LEU A 29 -31.63 17.00 1.02
CA LEU A 29 -32.70 17.44 0.12
C LEU A 29 -34.00 16.66 0.39
N THR A 30 -33.91 15.36 0.67
CA THR A 30 -35.07 14.55 1.05
C THR A 30 -35.72 15.05 2.35
N LEU A 31 -34.92 15.50 3.32
CA LEU A 31 -35.44 16.13 4.55
C LEU A 31 -36.10 17.48 4.26
N VAL A 32 -35.50 18.31 3.42
CA VAL A 32 -36.04 19.61 3.01
C VAL A 32 -37.37 19.45 2.28
N GLU A 33 -37.46 18.47 1.37
CA GLU A 33 -38.69 18.11 0.66
C GLU A 33 -39.82 17.72 1.62
N LYS A 34 -39.48 16.97 2.69
CA LYS A 34 -40.43 16.58 3.75
C LYS A 34 -41.04 17.79 4.49
N TYR A 35 -40.34 18.93 4.55
CA TYR A 35 -40.85 20.17 5.12
C TYR A 35 -41.62 21.04 4.11
N GLY A 36 -41.94 20.51 2.92
CA GLY A 36 -42.75 21.18 1.91
C GLY A 36 -41.99 22.15 1.01
N ILE A 37 -40.65 22.18 1.09
CA ILE A 37 -39.81 23.00 0.20
C ILE A 37 -39.52 22.20 -1.08
N PRO A 38 -39.89 22.70 -2.27
CA PRO A 38 -39.69 21.98 -3.52
C PRO A 38 -38.20 21.96 -3.90
N VAL A 39 -37.64 20.75 -4.08
CA VAL A 39 -36.22 20.54 -4.40
C VAL A 39 -35.99 19.59 -5.59
N LYS A 40 -37.06 19.23 -6.32
CA LYS A 40 -37.04 18.19 -7.35
C LYS A 40 -35.93 18.36 -8.39
N GLU A 41 -35.78 19.57 -8.95
CA GLU A 41 -34.76 19.84 -9.98
C GLU A 41 -33.34 19.70 -9.43
N THR A 42 -33.10 20.23 -8.23
CA THR A 42 -31.81 20.09 -7.54
C THR A 42 -31.52 18.63 -7.24
N LYS A 43 -32.50 17.85 -6.76
CA LYS A 43 -32.36 16.42 -6.49
C LYS A 43 -31.98 15.65 -7.75
N ASN A 44 -32.67 15.88 -8.86
CA ASN A 44 -32.36 15.25 -10.15
C ASN A 44 -30.93 15.60 -10.63
N ALA A 45 -30.50 16.85 -10.46
CA ALA A 45 -29.15 17.27 -10.82
C ALA A 45 -28.09 16.56 -9.98
N ILE A 46 -28.30 16.46 -8.66
CA ILE A 46 -27.39 15.75 -7.76
C ILE A 46 -27.38 14.24 -8.04
N GLU A 47 -28.54 13.62 -8.30
CA GLU A 47 -28.62 12.20 -8.69
C GLU A 47 -27.85 11.93 -9.99
N THR A 48 -27.95 12.82 -10.98
CA THR A 48 -27.17 12.73 -12.21
C THR A 48 -25.67 12.80 -11.93
N GLN A 49 -25.23 13.73 -11.09
CA GLN A 49 -23.83 13.84 -10.69
C GLN A 49 -23.35 12.63 -9.90
N LEU A 50 -24.18 12.08 -9.01
CA LEU A 50 -23.88 10.86 -8.27
C LEU A 50 -23.58 9.69 -9.22
N VAL A 51 -24.45 9.46 -10.21
CA VAL A 51 -24.25 8.41 -11.22
C VAL A 51 -22.95 8.62 -11.99
N ILE A 52 -22.63 9.86 -12.37
CA ILE A 52 -21.36 10.19 -13.04
C ILE A 52 -20.17 9.81 -12.15
N GLN A 53 -20.17 10.21 -10.87
CA GLN A 53 -19.07 9.92 -9.96
C GLN A 53 -18.93 8.43 -9.65
N SER A 54 -20.03 7.69 -9.47
CA SER A 54 -19.99 6.24 -9.27
C SER A 54 -19.37 5.53 -10.48
N ASN A 55 -19.70 5.96 -11.70
CA ASN A 55 -19.12 5.41 -12.93
C ASN A 55 -17.63 5.75 -13.07
N LEU A 56 -17.25 7.00 -12.77
CA LEU A 56 -15.84 7.42 -12.78
C LEU A 56 -15.03 6.66 -11.73
N LYS A 57 -15.53 6.54 -10.49
CA LYS A 57 -14.93 5.76 -9.41
C LYS A 57 -14.64 4.33 -9.86
N LYS A 58 -15.64 3.66 -10.47
CA LYS A 58 -15.49 2.29 -10.99
C LYS A 58 -14.40 2.23 -12.07
N LYS A 59 -14.46 3.13 -13.06
CA LYS A 59 -13.48 3.19 -14.16
C LYS A 59 -12.05 3.40 -13.64
N TYR A 60 -11.85 4.37 -12.73
CA TYR A 60 -10.53 4.61 -12.17
C TYR A 60 -10.04 3.42 -11.34
N LYS A 61 -10.92 2.74 -10.59
CA LYS A 61 -10.52 1.53 -9.85
C LYS A 61 -10.09 0.40 -10.77
N GLU A 62 -10.79 0.17 -11.89
CA GLU A 62 -10.38 -0.81 -12.90
C GLU A 62 -9.00 -0.47 -13.46
N MET A 63 -8.77 0.80 -13.82
CA MET A 63 -7.47 1.27 -14.33
C MET A 63 -6.36 1.17 -13.28
N ILE A 64 -6.61 1.49 -12.01
CA ILE A 64 -5.63 1.34 -10.93
C ILE A 64 -5.28 -0.14 -10.74
N THR A 65 -6.28 -1.02 -10.80
CA THR A 65 -6.11 -2.46 -10.58
C THR A 65 -5.14 -3.09 -11.60
N THR A 66 -5.05 -2.56 -12.83
CA THR A 66 -4.07 -3.07 -13.82
C THR A 66 -2.62 -2.81 -13.42
N TYR A 67 -2.33 -1.73 -12.68
CA TYR A 67 -1.00 -1.51 -12.10
C TYR A 67 -0.77 -2.37 -10.85
N GLU A 68 -1.82 -2.64 -10.08
CA GLU A 68 -1.74 -3.37 -8.81
C GLU A 68 -1.60 -4.89 -9.01
N ILE A 69 -2.18 -5.46 -10.06
CA ILE A 69 -2.16 -6.90 -10.33
C ILE A 69 -0.74 -7.43 -10.56
N ASP A 70 0.12 -6.56 -11.11
CA ASP A 70 1.51 -6.84 -11.43
C ASP A 70 2.48 -6.29 -10.36
N SER A 71 1.94 -5.80 -9.24
CA SER A 71 2.76 -5.23 -8.18
C SER A 71 3.62 -6.30 -7.51
N ARG A 72 4.82 -5.90 -7.09
CA ARG A 72 5.72 -6.74 -6.29
C ARG A 72 5.75 -6.23 -4.87
N GLU A 73 5.36 -7.11 -3.97
CA GLU A 73 5.24 -6.83 -2.55
C GLU A 73 6.45 -7.40 -1.80
N PHE A 74 6.97 -6.64 -0.85
CA PHE A 74 8.14 -6.99 -0.04
C PHE A 74 7.89 -6.61 1.41
N SER A 75 8.64 -7.24 2.30
CA SER A 75 8.79 -6.77 3.67
C SER A 75 10.25 -6.52 3.99
N LEU A 76 10.50 -5.55 4.85
CA LEU A 76 11.81 -5.19 5.37
C LEU A 76 11.71 -5.01 6.87
N ILE A 77 12.67 -5.55 7.60
CA ILE A 77 12.75 -5.35 9.06
C ILE A 77 14.10 -4.79 9.46
N VAL A 78 14.06 -3.81 10.36
CA VAL A 78 15.23 -3.26 11.02
C VAL A 78 15.38 -3.95 12.39
N PRO A 79 16.26 -4.95 12.53
CA PRO A 79 16.59 -5.51 13.84
C PRO A 79 17.41 -4.50 14.65
N ILE A 80 17.08 -4.33 15.92
CA ILE A 80 17.74 -3.40 16.84
C ILE A 80 18.23 -4.19 18.06
N THR A 81 19.52 -4.10 18.35
CA THR A 81 20.11 -4.79 19.51
C THR A 81 19.89 -4.00 20.80
N SER A 82 20.18 -4.64 21.94
CA SER A 82 20.14 -3.98 23.27
C SER A 82 21.03 -2.72 23.32
N LYS A 83 22.12 -2.71 22.54
CA LYS A 83 23.08 -1.61 22.39
C LYS A 83 22.68 -0.57 21.33
N LYS A 84 21.45 -0.66 20.79
CA LYS A 84 20.93 0.19 19.70
C LYS A 84 21.73 0.08 18.40
N GLN A 85 22.31 -1.08 18.13
CA GLN A 85 23.01 -1.35 16.87
C GLN A 85 22.05 -2.03 15.89
N ILE A 86 22.28 -1.81 14.59
CA ILE A 86 21.52 -2.44 13.51
C ILE A 86 22.47 -3.39 12.78
N PRO A 87 22.35 -4.71 13.00
CA PRO A 87 23.11 -5.68 12.23
C PRO A 87 22.65 -5.66 10.77
N ILE A 88 23.63 -5.69 9.88
CA ILE A 88 23.46 -5.71 8.43
C ILE A 88 24.26 -6.87 7.84
N SER A 89 23.75 -7.50 6.80
CA SER A 89 24.43 -8.57 6.05
C SER A 89 24.79 -8.08 4.65
N LYS A 90 25.78 -8.70 4.00
CA LYS A 90 26.12 -8.44 2.60
C LYS A 90 25.37 -9.43 1.71
N ARG A 91 24.70 -8.96 0.65
CA ARG A 91 24.07 -9.85 -0.34
C ARG A 91 25.13 -10.62 -1.13
N ILE A 92 25.10 -11.95 -1.03
CA ILE A 92 26.05 -12.84 -1.73
C ILE A 92 25.48 -13.56 -2.95
N ASN A 93 24.18 -13.46 -3.21
CA ASN A 93 23.56 -14.11 -4.38
C ASN A 93 23.65 -13.18 -5.61
N PRO A 94 24.42 -13.54 -6.67
CA PRO A 94 24.60 -12.70 -7.85
C PRO A 94 23.33 -12.53 -8.70
N ASN A 95 22.31 -13.37 -8.50
CA ASN A 95 21.04 -13.28 -9.21
C ASN A 95 20.02 -12.36 -8.52
N LYS A 96 20.32 -11.86 -7.31
CA LYS A 96 19.45 -10.92 -6.58
C LYS A 96 19.79 -9.48 -6.95
N ASP A 97 18.79 -8.60 -6.92
CA ASP A 97 18.98 -7.15 -6.92
C ASP A 97 19.99 -6.74 -5.85
N TYR A 98 20.79 -5.71 -6.17
CA TYR A 98 21.78 -5.15 -5.25
C TYR A 98 22.78 -6.21 -4.75
N PHE A 99 23.25 -7.09 -5.64
CA PHE A 99 24.35 -8.02 -5.35
C PHE A 99 25.56 -7.24 -4.77
N GLU A 100 26.14 -7.78 -3.70
CA GLU A 100 27.23 -7.20 -2.91
C GLU A 100 26.90 -5.97 -2.05
N TYR A 101 25.64 -5.52 -2.00
CA TYR A 101 25.26 -4.42 -1.12
C TYR A 101 24.95 -4.93 0.28
N PHE A 102 25.19 -4.07 1.28
CA PHE A 102 24.75 -4.32 2.64
C PHE A 102 23.25 -4.05 2.78
N HIS A 103 22.55 -4.90 3.53
CA HIS A 103 21.13 -4.79 3.77
C HIS A 103 20.74 -5.34 5.13
N VAL A 104 19.54 -4.98 5.58
CA VAL A 104 18.83 -5.67 6.66
C VAL A 104 17.95 -6.78 6.06
N PRO A 105 17.41 -7.71 6.88
CA PRO A 105 16.56 -8.77 6.39
C PRO A 105 15.36 -8.25 5.60
N THR A 106 15.17 -8.81 4.41
CA THR A 106 14.11 -8.39 3.50
C THR A 106 13.86 -9.44 2.43
N GLY A 107 12.59 -9.60 2.06
CA GLY A 107 12.24 -10.48 0.96
C GLY A 107 10.85 -10.27 0.44
N GLY A 108 10.53 -11.06 -0.58
CA GLY A 108 9.30 -10.95 -1.36
C GLY A 108 8.13 -11.61 -0.64
N LYS A 109 7.00 -10.93 -0.64
CA LYS A 109 5.75 -11.44 -0.10
C LYS A 109 5.18 -12.52 -1.02
N LYS A 110 4.88 -13.69 -0.48
CA LYS A 110 4.14 -14.77 -1.16
C LYS A 110 2.66 -14.40 -1.31
N ARG A 111 1.94 -15.10 -2.21
CA ARG A 111 0.56 -14.75 -2.60
C ARG A 111 -0.41 -14.76 -1.41
N ASP A 112 -0.29 -15.77 -0.55
CA ASP A 112 -1.25 -16.04 0.53
C ASP A 112 -0.70 -15.71 1.92
N GLU A 113 0.42 -14.99 2.01
CA GLU A 113 0.95 -14.48 3.28
C GLU A 113 0.62 -13.00 3.45
N THR A 114 0.45 -12.57 4.69
CA THR A 114 0.41 -11.16 5.12
C THR A 114 1.82 -10.57 5.14
N TYR A 115 1.94 -9.24 5.22
CA TYR A 115 3.25 -8.58 5.39
C TYR A 115 3.95 -9.00 6.70
N ASP A 116 3.19 -9.19 7.78
CA ASP A 116 3.71 -9.63 9.07
C ASP A 116 4.24 -11.07 9.03
N GLU A 117 3.54 -11.98 8.34
CA GLU A 117 4.02 -13.36 8.13
C GLU A 117 5.27 -13.38 7.24
N CYS A 118 5.25 -12.59 6.16
CA CYS A 118 6.40 -12.42 5.27
C CYS A 118 7.64 -11.97 6.04
N VAL A 119 7.53 -10.91 6.84
CA VAL A 119 8.70 -10.32 7.53
C VAL A 119 9.26 -11.25 8.61
N ARG A 120 8.40 -12.00 9.32
CA ARG A 120 8.82 -13.01 10.29
C ARG A 120 9.57 -14.16 9.61
N ARG A 121 9.03 -14.65 8.51
CA ARG A 121 9.64 -15.71 7.70
C ARG A 121 11.01 -15.28 7.16
N GLU A 122 11.11 -14.10 6.55
CA GLU A 122 12.38 -13.60 5.99
C GLU A 122 13.43 -13.34 7.09
N MET A 123 13.02 -12.87 8.27
CA MET A 123 13.94 -12.73 9.41
C MET A 123 14.49 -14.09 9.84
N GLU A 124 13.64 -15.11 9.98
CA GLU A 124 14.06 -16.45 10.35
C GLU A 124 14.93 -17.11 9.27
N GLU A 125 14.56 -17.00 7.99
CA GLU A 125 15.32 -17.55 6.85
C GLU A 125 16.72 -16.91 6.71
N GLU A 126 16.84 -15.59 6.88
CA GLU A 126 18.11 -14.87 6.66
C GLU A 126 19.00 -14.78 7.90
N THR A 127 18.44 -14.91 9.11
CA THR A 127 19.19 -14.70 10.37
C THR A 127 19.07 -15.84 11.39
N GLY A 128 18.09 -16.73 11.25
CA GLY A 128 17.77 -17.76 12.24
C GLY A 128 17.04 -17.24 13.48
N ILE A 129 16.59 -15.98 13.50
CA ILE A 129 15.91 -15.37 14.64
C ILE A 129 14.40 -15.41 14.49
N THR A 130 13.74 -15.95 15.51
CA THR A 130 12.29 -15.85 15.67
C THR A 130 11.94 -14.51 16.32
N ILE A 131 11.14 -13.69 15.61
CA ILE A 131 10.68 -12.40 16.12
C ILE A 131 9.67 -12.61 17.24
N GLY A 132 9.88 -11.96 18.38
CA GLY A 132 8.85 -11.78 19.41
C GLY A 132 7.87 -10.66 19.01
N GLU A 133 8.16 -9.45 19.47
CA GLU A 133 7.39 -8.25 19.15
C GLU A 133 7.77 -7.67 17.79
N LEU A 134 6.78 -7.23 17.02
CA LEU A 134 6.98 -6.66 15.69
C LEU A 134 6.31 -5.30 15.63
N PHE A 135 7.07 -4.27 15.25
CA PHE A 135 6.59 -2.90 15.20
C PHE A 135 6.50 -2.41 13.75
N TYR A 136 5.27 -2.13 13.30
CA TYR A 136 5.01 -1.55 11.99
C TYR A 136 5.43 -0.08 11.93
N VAL A 137 6.08 0.32 10.84
CA VAL A 137 6.46 1.71 10.58
C VAL A 137 5.59 2.32 9.49
N ARG A 138 5.64 1.75 8.28
CA ARG A 138 4.93 2.24 7.08
C ARG A 138 5.00 1.21 5.95
N ILE A 139 4.15 1.39 4.95
CA ILE A 139 4.38 0.85 3.60
C ILE A 139 5.02 1.96 2.75
N ASN A 140 6.07 1.62 2.02
CA ASN A 140 6.65 2.48 1.01
C ASN A 140 6.25 1.98 -0.38
N GLU A 141 5.67 2.86 -1.19
CA GLU A 141 5.20 2.54 -2.54
C GLU A 141 5.95 3.38 -3.57
N ARG A 142 6.51 2.70 -4.58
CA ARG A 142 7.23 3.35 -5.68
C ARG A 142 7.18 2.49 -6.94
N PHE A 143 7.31 3.11 -8.11
CA PHE A 143 7.63 2.37 -9.32
C PHE A 143 9.13 2.16 -9.41
N ARG A 144 9.55 0.98 -9.86
CA ARG A 144 10.96 0.70 -10.15
C ARG A 144 11.09 -0.40 -11.20
N VAL A 145 12.23 -0.38 -11.88
CA VAL A 145 12.68 -1.47 -12.76
C VAL A 145 13.35 -2.55 -11.90
N PHE A 146 12.97 -3.81 -12.13
CA PHE A 146 13.58 -5.00 -11.53
C PHE A 146 14.61 -5.63 -12.49
N PRO A 147 15.49 -6.56 -12.04
CA PRO A 147 16.52 -7.15 -12.90
C PRO A 147 15.99 -7.93 -14.10
N ASP A 148 14.73 -8.38 -14.05
CA ASP A 148 14.05 -8.97 -15.20
C ASP A 148 13.57 -7.94 -16.24
N GLY A 149 13.93 -6.66 -16.06
CA GLY A 149 13.58 -5.56 -16.94
C GLY A 149 12.15 -5.03 -16.76
N LYS A 150 11.32 -5.67 -15.94
CA LYS A 150 9.94 -5.22 -15.70
C LYS A 150 9.94 -4.00 -14.79
N GLU A 151 9.38 -2.89 -15.26
CA GLU A 151 9.00 -1.76 -14.41
C GLU A 151 7.58 -2.00 -13.88
N CYS A 152 7.40 -1.98 -12.56
CA CYS A 152 6.08 -2.15 -11.94
C CYS A 152 6.02 -1.48 -10.57
N LEU A 153 4.81 -1.40 -10.00
CA LEU A 153 4.58 -0.91 -8.65
C LEU A 153 5.26 -1.85 -7.64
N CYS A 154 6.08 -1.29 -6.78
CA CYS A 154 6.75 -1.98 -5.69
C CYS A 154 6.20 -1.46 -4.36
N ARG A 155 5.71 -2.37 -3.52
CA ARG A 155 5.25 -2.08 -2.16
C ARG A 155 6.16 -2.76 -1.17
N CYS A 156 6.70 -2.01 -0.22
CA CYS A 156 7.56 -2.55 0.81
C CYS A 156 7.05 -2.14 2.19
N ALA A 157 6.56 -3.10 2.97
CA ALA A 157 6.21 -2.87 4.37
C ALA A 157 7.49 -2.84 5.20
N VAL A 158 7.64 -1.80 6.01
CA VAL A 158 8.82 -1.53 6.83
C VAL A 158 8.45 -1.72 8.30
N TYR A 159 9.25 -2.54 8.97
CA TYR A 159 9.11 -2.87 10.37
C TYR A 159 10.42 -2.65 11.13
N TYR A 160 10.34 -2.65 12.45
CA TYR A 160 11.49 -2.89 13.31
C TYR A 160 11.15 -3.88 14.42
N THR A 161 12.17 -4.46 15.03
CA THR A 161 12.06 -5.34 16.20
C THR A 161 13.28 -5.15 17.08
N TYR A 162 13.11 -5.35 18.39
CA TYR A 162 14.24 -5.57 19.27
C TYR A 162 14.63 -7.05 19.19
N ILE A 163 15.92 -7.32 19.02
CA ILE A 163 16.49 -8.69 18.97
C ILE A 163 17.43 -8.96 20.14
N ASP A 164 17.53 -8.01 21.08
CA ASP A 164 18.49 -8.03 22.18
C ASP A 164 19.90 -8.37 21.68
N ASP A 165 20.57 -9.35 22.30
CA ASP A 165 21.91 -9.82 21.92
C ASP A 165 21.85 -11.19 21.20
N GLN A 166 20.76 -11.49 20.50
CA GLN A 166 20.59 -12.76 19.77
C GLN A 166 21.55 -12.91 18.57
N ILE A 167 22.12 -11.81 18.07
CA ILE A 167 23.17 -11.82 17.07
C ILE A 167 24.50 -11.50 17.75
N PRO A 168 25.51 -12.39 17.69
CA PRO A 168 26.87 -12.05 18.03
C PRO A 168 27.37 -10.98 17.05
N ILE A 169 27.71 -9.81 17.57
CA ILE A 169 28.25 -8.67 16.80
C ILE A 169 29.77 -8.67 16.91
#